data_AF-A0A5C7LNF1-F1
#
_entry.id   AF-A0A5C7LNF1-F1
#
_cell.length_a   1.000
_cell.length_b   1.000
_cell.length_c   1.000
_cell.angle_alpha   90.00
_cell.angle_beta   90.00
_cell.angle_gamma   90.00
#
_symmetry.space_group_name_H-M   'P 1'
#
loop_
_entity.id
_entity.type
_entity.pdbx_description
1 polymer ?
#
loop_
_entity_poly.entity_id
_entity_poly.type
_entity_poly.pdbx_seq_one_letter_code
_entity_poly.pdbx_strand_id
1 'polypeptide(L)'
;MKVLVTEKEGEGLVGLLGKKVTFFCLNYIYHGVLEGVNESCVKLTDAYVVYSTGAFTDKGFADAQKLTADAWYLSTATIESYGVFTNK
;
A
#
# COMPACT_ATOMS: atom_id res chain seq x y z
N MET A 1 -25.87 3.78 -11.97
CA MET A 1 -25.30 3.68 -13.33
C MET A 1 -24.07 2.77 -13.24
N LYS A 2 -24.00 1.67 -13.99
CA LYS A 2 -22.83 0.80 -14.01
C LYS A 2 -21.86 1.36 -15.06
N VAL A 3 -20.63 1.69 -14.67
CA VAL A 3 -19.55 2.06 -15.60
C VAL A 3 -18.88 0.78 -16.06
N LEU A 4 -18.77 0.58 -17.37
CA LEU A 4 -17.91 -0.47 -17.94
C LEU A 4 -16.46 -0.03 -17.72
N VAL A 5 -15.78 -0.68 -16.78
CA VAL A 5 -14.33 -0.50 -16.61
C VAL A 5 -13.67 -1.21 -17.80
N THR A 6 -13.15 -0.43 -18.74
CA THR A 6 -12.16 -0.94 -19.68
C THR A 6 -10.86 -1.05 -18.87
N GLU A 7 -10.26 -2.24 -18.76
CA GLU A 7 -8.96 -2.38 -18.11
C GLU A 7 -7.99 -1.41 -18.79
N LYS A 8 -7.61 -0.35 -18.07
CA LYS A 8 -6.63 0.61 -18.53
C LYS A 8 -5.27 0.16 -18.02
N GLU A 9 -4.35 0.03 -18.95
CA GLU A 9 -2.94 -0.18 -18.66
C GLU A 9 -2.46 0.96 -17.74
N GLY A 10 -1.89 0.60 -16.58
CA GLY A 10 -1.43 1.56 -15.57
C GLY A 10 -2.47 1.96 -14.50
N GLU A 11 -3.56 1.20 -14.32
CA GLU A 11 -4.44 1.33 -13.15
C GLU A 11 -4.15 0.26 -12.07
N GLY A 12 -4.74 0.42 -10.88
CA GLY A 12 -4.58 -0.52 -9.76
C GLY A 12 -3.13 -0.62 -9.24
N LEU A 13 -2.73 -1.80 -8.76
CA LEU A 13 -1.39 -2.04 -8.19
C LEU A 13 -0.26 -1.75 -9.19
N VAL A 14 -0.43 -2.15 -10.47
CA VAL A 14 0.57 -1.93 -11.53
C VAL A 14 0.79 -0.43 -11.75
N GLY A 15 -0.28 0.36 -11.74
CA GLY A 15 -0.22 1.83 -11.83
C GLY A 15 0.47 2.55 -10.67
N LEU A 16 0.71 1.83 -9.57
CA LEU A 16 1.33 2.36 -8.35
C LEU A 16 2.77 1.89 -8.15
N LEU A 17 3.35 1.13 -9.08
CA LEU A 17 4.76 0.75 -9.03
C LEU A 17 5.68 1.98 -8.92
N GLY A 18 6.69 1.88 -8.06
CA GLY A 18 7.64 2.94 -7.71
C GLY A 18 7.10 4.02 -6.77
N LYS A 19 5.83 3.94 -6.34
CA LYS A 19 5.22 4.94 -5.45
C LYS A 19 5.20 4.46 -4.00
N LYS A 20 5.15 5.41 -3.07
CA LYS A 20 4.89 5.12 -1.66
C LYS A 20 3.40 4.89 -1.45
N VAL A 21 3.03 3.64 -1.18
CA VAL A 21 1.64 3.17 -1.10
C VAL A 21 1.34 2.72 0.32
N THR A 22 0.13 3.04 0.78
CA THR A 22 -0.44 2.49 2.01
C THR A 22 -1.39 1.36 1.65
N PHE A 23 -1.27 0.25 2.36
CA PHE A 23 -2.12 -0.93 2.25
C PHE A 23 -2.84 -1.14 3.57
N PHE A 24 -4.16 -1.16 3.53
CA PHE A 24 -4.97 -1.70 4.60
C PHE A 24 -5.07 -3.21 4.36
N CYS A 25 -4.56 -3.98 5.33
CA CYS A 25 -4.61 -5.44 5.33
C CYS A 25 -5.40 -5.95 6.55
N LEU A 26 -5.84 -7.21 6.48
CA LEU A 26 -6.72 -7.87 7.47
C LEU A 26 -6.34 -7.63 8.93
N ASN A 27 -5.04 -7.60 9.24
CA ASN A 27 -4.54 -7.45 10.60
C ASN A 27 -3.85 -6.10 10.85
N TYR A 28 -3.16 -5.56 9.83
CA TYR A 28 -2.27 -4.42 9.99
C TYR A 28 -2.30 -3.53 8.76
N ILE A 29 -1.88 -2.29 8.94
CA ILE A 29 -1.65 -1.36 7.84
C ILE A 29 -0.16 -1.41 7.52
N TYR A 30 0.17 -1.42 6.23
CA TYR A 30 1.54 -1.36 5.76
C TYR A 30 1.74 -0.14 4.89
N HIS A 31 2.92 0.45 4.97
CA HIS A 31 3.27 1.62 4.16
C HIS A 31 4.71 1.48 3.64
N GLY A 32 4.92 1.68 2.36
CA GLY A 32 6.24 1.53 1.74
C GLY A 32 6.23 1.77 0.25
N VAL A 33 7.38 1.68 -0.40
CA VAL A 33 7.50 1.83 -1.85
C VAL A 33 7.12 0.52 -2.53
N LEU A 34 6.11 0.55 -3.41
CA LEU A 34 5.67 -0.62 -4.16
C LEU A 34 6.64 -0.91 -5.31
N GLU A 35 7.51 -1.89 -5.14
CA GLU A 35 8.55 -2.23 -6.12
C GLU A 35 8.17 -3.42 -7.02
N GLY A 36 7.17 -4.20 -6.64
CA GLY A 36 6.77 -5.37 -7.42
C GLY A 36 5.36 -5.83 -7.13
N VAL A 37 4.73 -6.39 -8.16
CA VAL A 37 3.40 -7.00 -8.10
C VAL A 37 3.49 -8.30 -8.87
N ASN A 38 2.97 -9.38 -8.29
CA ASN A 38 2.75 -10.64 -8.99
C ASN A 38 1.36 -11.19 -8.64
N GLU A 39 1.08 -12.44 -9.01
CA GLU A 39 -0.24 -13.05 -8.84
C GLU A 39 -0.70 -13.17 -7.38
N SER A 40 0.22 -13.35 -6.43
CA SER A 40 -0.11 -13.68 -5.03
C SER A 40 0.37 -12.67 -4.00
N CYS A 41 1.30 -11.79 -4.37
CA CYS A 41 1.94 -10.85 -3.47
C CYS A 41 2.27 -9.51 -4.14
N VAL A 42 2.41 -8.49 -3.29
CA VAL A 42 3.13 -7.25 -3.61
C VAL A 42 4.43 -7.18 -2.81
N LYS A 43 5.45 -6.55 -3.39
CA LYS A 43 6.76 -6.31 -2.76
C LYS A 43 6.87 -4.85 -2.39
N LEU A 44 7.08 -4.58 -1.10
CA LEU A 44 7.43 -3.27 -0.57
C LEU A 44 8.91 -3.20 -0.25
N THR A 45 9.51 -2.05 -0.54
CA THR A 45 10.77 -1.60 0.05
C THR A 45 10.50 -0.39 0.93
N ASP A 46 11.47 0.00 1.76
CA ASP A 46 11.29 1.08 2.73
C ASP A 46 10.04 0.86 3.63
N ALA A 47 9.69 -0.40 3.94
CA ALA A 47 8.40 -0.73 4.53
C ALA A 47 8.27 -0.38 6.02
N TYR A 48 7.06 -0.04 6.43
CA TYR A 48 6.62 0.22 7.79
C TYR A 48 5.35 -0.58 8.08
N VAL A 49 5.21 -1.03 9.33
CA VAL A 49 3.91 -1.41 9.90
C VAL A 49 3.33 -0.16 10.55
N VAL A 50 2.08 0.16 10.24
CA VAL A 50 1.34 1.29 10.80
C VAL A 50 0.30 0.74 11.76
N TYR A 51 0.46 1.04 13.05
CA TYR A 51 -0.50 0.64 14.08
C TYR A 51 -1.61 1.69 14.25
N SER A 52 -1.33 2.95 13.95
CA SER A 52 -2.31 4.03 14.00
C SER A 52 -2.05 5.08 12.93
N THR A 53 -3.09 5.37 12.13
CA THR A 53 -2.99 6.36 11.06
C THR A 53 -2.89 7.79 11.56
N GLY A 54 -3.39 8.06 12.78
CA GLY A 54 -3.76 9.41 13.19
C GLY A 54 -4.89 9.98 12.33
N ALA A 55 -5.07 11.30 12.36
CA ALA A 55 -6.02 11.94 11.45
C ALA A 55 -5.48 11.87 10.01
N PHE A 56 -6.38 11.66 9.05
CA PHE A 56 -6.01 11.63 7.63
C PHE A 56 -5.56 12.99 7.10
N THR A 57 -5.69 14.07 7.87
CA THR A 57 -5.16 15.40 7.56
C THR A 57 -3.73 15.61 8.06
N ASP A 58 -3.23 14.77 8.96
CA ASP A 58 -1.88 14.92 9.54
C ASP A 58 -0.78 14.58 8.53
N LYS A 59 0.42 15.16 8.69
CA LYS A 59 1.55 14.95 7.77
C LYS A 59 2.29 13.61 7.92
N GLY A 60 1.91 12.79 8.88
CA GLY A 60 2.57 11.52 9.18
C GLY A 60 1.64 10.58 9.93
N PHE A 61 2.05 9.33 10.09
CA PHE A 61 1.33 8.36 10.91
C PHE A 61 1.52 8.66 12.39
N ALA A 62 0.46 8.45 13.19
CA ALA A 62 0.56 8.59 14.64
C ALA A 62 1.45 7.51 15.27
N ASP A 63 1.39 6.29 14.72
CA ASP A 63 2.28 5.18 15.10
C ASP A 63 2.62 4.34 13.87
N ALA A 64 3.88 4.41 13.45
CA ALA A 64 4.44 3.60 12.39
C ALA A 64 5.86 3.16 12.76
N GLN A 65 6.12 1.87 12.59
CA GLN A 65 7.40 1.26 12.92
C GLN A 65 8.06 0.71 11.68
N LYS A 66 9.35 1.03 11.53
CA LYS A 66 10.15 0.57 10.40
C LYS A 66 10.31 -0.94 10.46
N LEU A 67 10.03 -1.61 9.37
CA LEU A 67 10.43 -3.00 9.20
C LEU A 67 11.91 -3.04 8.83
N THR A 68 12.72 -3.70 9.67
CA THR A 68 14.17 -3.88 9.44
C THR A 68 14.41 -4.98 8.40
N ALA A 69 13.87 -4.79 7.19
CA ALA A 69 13.98 -5.70 6.07
C ALA A 69 14.08 -4.90 4.75
N ASP A 70 14.94 -5.35 3.84
CA ASP A 70 15.12 -4.70 2.53
C ASP A 70 13.91 -4.91 1.61
N ALA A 71 13.20 -6.01 1.79
CA ALA A 71 11.98 -6.35 1.06
C ALA A 71 10.95 -6.94 2.01
N TRP A 72 9.70 -6.50 1.86
CA TRP A 72 8.56 -7.00 2.60
C TRP A 72 7.45 -7.40 1.64
N TYR A 73 6.83 -8.56 1.86
CA TYR A 73 5.81 -9.10 0.96
C TYR A 73 4.46 -9.11 1.65
N LEU A 74 3.45 -8.56 0.98
CA LEU A 74 2.05 -8.64 1.43
C LEU A 74 1.29 -9.56 0.50
N SER A 75 0.51 -10.49 1.06
CA SER A 75 -0.37 -11.34 0.25
C SER A 75 -1.51 -10.48 -0.31
N THR A 76 -1.78 -10.60 -1.61
CA THR A 76 -2.90 -9.89 -2.25
C THR A 76 -4.25 -10.33 -1.72
N ALA A 77 -4.37 -11.58 -1.25
CA ALA A 77 -5.59 -12.12 -0.66
C ALA A 77 -5.97 -11.45 0.68
N THR A 78 -5.02 -10.75 1.33
CA THR A 78 -5.24 -10.10 2.63
C THR A 78 -5.29 -8.58 2.54
N ILE A 79 -5.29 -8.00 1.33
CA ILE A 79 -5.38 -6.54 1.11
C ILE A 79 -6.83 -6.16 0.88
N GLU A 80 -7.43 -5.40 1.79
CA GLU A 80 -8.79 -4.87 1.61
C GLU A 80 -8.80 -3.61 0.75
N SER A 81 -7.81 -2.74 0.92
CA SER A 81 -7.70 -1.50 0.14
C SER A 81 -6.28 -0.93 0.12
N TYR A 82 -5.98 -0.12 -0.88
CA TYR A 82 -4.67 0.49 -1.04
C TYR A 82 -4.74 1.84 -1.77
N GLY A 83 -3.72 2.65 -1.59
CA GLY A 83 -3.60 3.93 -2.29
C GLY A 83 -2.38 4.75 -1.86
N VAL A 84 -2.15 5.83 -2.60
CA VAL A 84 -1.12 6.82 -2.26
C VAL A 84 -1.80 7.93 -1.48
N PHE A 85 -1.38 8.14 -0.23
CA PHE A 85 -1.81 9.32 0.51
C PHE A 85 -1.13 10.56 -0.07
N THR A 86 -1.87 11.65 -0.17
CA THR A 86 -1.36 12.93 -0.71
C THR A 86 -0.59 13.74 0.33
N ASN A 87 -0.62 13.31 1.60
CA ASN A 87 -0.11 14.06 2.74
C ASN A 87 0.61 13.18 3.79
N LYS A 88 1.06 11.97 3.44
CA LYS A 88 1.90 11.11 4.30
C LYS A 88 3.22 10.81 3.63
#